data_AF-B0CZ84-F1
#
_entry.id   AF-B0CZ84-F1
#
_cell.length_a   1.000
_cell.length_b   1.000
_cell.length_c   1.000
_cell.angle_alpha   90.00
_cell.angle_beta   90.00
_cell.angle_gamma   90.00
#
_symmetry.space_group_name_H-M   'P 1'
#
loop_
_entity.id
_entity.type
_entity.pdbx_description
1 polymer ?
#
loop_
_entity_poly.entity_id
_entity_poly.type
_entity_poly.pdbx_seq_one_letter_code
_entity_poly.pdbx_strand_id
1 'polypeptide(L)'
;MFADIYHRLSSPPIMADSLSPECTPLKSKYDTCFNAWFEGYLEPAVGVSSSERSAYSKQKADEFEAKCGKVWEQYRACVQKAVMEKGLGKLLEQAREENPLREPPVVQSSKRTS
;
A
#
# COMPACT_ATOMS: atom_id res chain seq x y z
N MET A 1 10.24 33.42 15.51
CA MET A 1 10.55 32.39 16.53
C MET A 1 9.30 31.69 17.08
N PHE A 2 8.29 32.38 17.65
CA PHE A 2 7.07 31.68 18.10
C PHE A 2 6.08 31.33 16.96
N ALA A 3 6.02 32.15 15.89
CA ALA A 3 5.17 31.87 14.72
C ALA A 3 5.64 30.66 13.90
N ASP A 4 6.96 30.44 13.82
CA ASP A 4 7.57 29.32 13.07
C ASP A 4 7.30 27.97 13.73
N ILE A 5 7.20 27.95 15.07
CA ILE A 5 6.84 26.74 15.84
C ILE A 5 5.36 26.41 15.65
N TYR A 6 4.47 27.40 15.65
CA TYR A 6 3.04 27.19 15.38
C TYR A 6 2.77 26.75 13.94
N HIS A 7 3.54 27.23 12.95
CA HIS A 7 3.41 26.77 11.56
C HIS A 7 3.84 25.31 11.39
N ARG A 8 4.85 24.85 12.16
CA ARG A 8 5.32 23.45 12.12
C ARG A 8 4.42 22.49 12.89
N LEU A 9 3.71 22.98 13.91
CA LEU A 9 2.72 22.22 14.70
C LEU A 9 1.31 22.25 14.08
N SER A 10 1.05 23.15 13.14
CA SER A 10 -0.20 23.21 12.36
C SER A 10 -0.13 22.46 11.03
N SER A 11 1.02 21.87 10.68
CA SER A 11 1.09 21.00 9.49
C SER A 11 0.30 19.72 9.77
N PRO A 12 -0.78 19.43 9.01
CA PRO A 12 -1.46 18.15 9.11
C PRO A 12 -0.45 17.02 8.85
N PRO A 13 -0.64 15.82 9.46
CA PRO A 13 0.26 14.70 9.26
C PRO A 13 0.49 14.49 7.76
N ILE A 14 1.75 14.50 7.34
CA ILE A 14 2.16 14.47 5.93
C ILE A 14 1.85 13.08 5.38
N MET A 15 0.63 12.90 4.88
CA MET A 15 0.24 11.71 4.14
C MET A 15 0.82 11.80 2.73
N ALA A 16 1.15 10.65 2.16
CA ALA A 16 1.70 10.59 0.81
C ALA A 16 0.66 11.05 -0.21
N ASP A 17 1.09 11.93 -1.12
CA ASP A 17 0.28 12.33 -2.27
C ASP A 17 0.08 11.17 -3.26
N SER A 18 -1.00 11.25 -4.04
CA SER A 18 -1.21 10.34 -5.16
C SER A 18 -0.48 10.84 -6.42
N LEU A 19 -0.47 9.99 -7.46
CA LEU A 19 0.07 10.32 -8.78
C LEU A 19 -0.59 11.56 -9.41
N SER A 20 -1.84 11.82 -9.00
CA SER A 20 -2.63 12.97 -9.42
C SER A 20 -3.33 13.60 -8.21
N PRO A 21 -3.34 14.94 -8.08
CA PRO A 21 -3.79 15.62 -6.86
C PRO A 21 -5.27 15.36 -6.54
N GLU A 22 -6.11 15.14 -7.54
CA GLU A 22 -7.53 14.79 -7.37
C GLU A 22 -7.73 13.43 -6.71
N CYS A 23 -6.74 12.52 -6.80
CA CYS A 23 -6.80 11.21 -6.16
C CYS A 23 -6.28 11.23 -4.72
N THR A 24 -5.57 12.28 -4.28
CA THR A 24 -4.97 12.38 -2.93
C THR A 24 -6.01 12.25 -1.81
N PRO A 25 -7.20 12.90 -1.84
CA PRO A 25 -8.20 12.74 -0.79
C PRO A 25 -8.76 11.31 -0.71
N LEU A 26 -8.88 10.61 -1.84
CA LEU A 26 -9.30 9.21 -1.88
C LEU A 26 -8.21 8.28 -1.35
N LYS A 27 -6.95 8.55 -1.72
CA LYS A 27 -5.77 7.83 -1.21
C LYS A 27 -5.67 7.94 0.30
N SER A 28 -5.78 9.14 0.87
CA SER A 28 -5.71 9.37 2.32
C SER A 28 -6.77 8.56 3.08
N LYS A 29 -8.02 8.55 2.60
CA LYS A 29 -9.10 7.76 3.18
C LYS A 29 -8.85 6.26 3.07
N TYR A 30 -8.38 5.81 1.91
CA TYR A 30 -8.04 4.42 1.66
C TYR A 30 -6.90 3.96 2.57
N ASP A 31 -5.78 4.68 2.59
CA ASP A 31 -4.59 4.36 3.38
C ASP A 31 -4.93 4.30 4.88
N THR A 32 -5.75 5.22 5.38
CA THR A 32 -6.22 5.19 6.78
C THR A 32 -7.02 3.94 7.09
N CYS A 33 -7.97 3.55 6.22
CA CYS A 33 -8.77 2.33 6.38
C CYS A 33 -7.90 1.07 6.31
N PHE A 34 -7.05 1.01 5.29
CA PHE A 34 -6.15 -0.11 5.05
C PHE A 34 -5.20 -0.32 6.22
N ASN A 35 -4.54 0.73 6.73
CA ASN A 35 -3.59 0.60 7.83
C ASN A 35 -4.26 0.02 9.09
N ALA A 36 -5.46 0.50 9.43
CA ALA A 36 -6.22 -0.02 10.57
C ALA A 36 -6.64 -1.49 10.39
N TRP A 37 -7.01 -1.89 9.17
CA TRP A 37 -7.29 -3.29 8.86
C TRP A 37 -6.02 -4.16 8.87
N PHE A 38 -4.91 -3.63 8.34
CA PHE A 38 -3.68 -4.34 8.08
C PHE A 38 -2.97 -4.75 9.38
N GLU A 39 -3.00 -3.91 10.41
CA GLU A 39 -2.48 -4.26 11.74
C GLU A 39 -3.11 -5.57 12.26
N GLY A 40 -4.43 -5.69 12.17
CA GLY A 40 -5.13 -6.92 12.55
C GLY A 40 -4.85 -8.09 11.60
N TYR A 41 -4.65 -7.84 10.30
CA TYR A 41 -4.32 -8.90 9.34
C TYR A 41 -3.00 -9.63 9.69
N LEU A 42 -2.03 -8.93 10.28
CA LEU A 42 -0.70 -9.48 10.58
C LEU A 42 -0.64 -10.37 11.84
N GLU A 43 -1.65 -10.36 12.72
CA GLU A 43 -1.58 -11.07 14.01
C GLU A 43 -1.27 -12.58 13.93
N PRO A 44 -1.76 -13.38 12.96
CA PRO A 44 -1.46 -14.81 12.88
C PRO A 44 -0.11 -15.14 12.23
N ALA A 45 0.82 -14.18 12.11
CA ALA A 45 2.08 -14.36 11.39
C ALA A 45 2.99 -15.46 11.98
N VAL A 46 2.78 -15.91 13.22
CA VAL A 46 3.61 -16.94 13.87
C VAL A 46 2.75 -17.89 14.71
N GLY A 47 2.87 -19.20 14.49
CA GLY A 47 2.35 -20.23 15.40
C GLY A 47 1.05 -20.94 14.99
N VAL A 48 0.35 -20.50 13.95
CA VAL A 48 -0.86 -21.17 13.42
C VAL A 48 -0.56 -22.03 12.18
N SER A 49 -1.32 -23.10 11.98
CA SER A 49 -1.20 -23.99 10.81
C SER A 49 -1.56 -23.28 9.49
N SER A 50 -1.24 -23.90 8.37
CA SER A 50 -1.53 -23.36 7.04
C SER A 50 -3.04 -23.23 6.76
N SER A 51 -3.87 -24.13 7.30
CA SER A 51 -5.33 -24.08 7.16
C SER A 51 -5.94 -22.96 8.00
N GLU A 52 -5.46 -22.78 9.23
CA GLU A 52 -5.87 -21.68 10.11
C GLU A 52 -5.51 -20.32 9.53
N ARG A 53 -4.30 -20.19 8.95
CA ARG A 53 -3.90 -18.98 8.21
C ARG A 53 -4.82 -18.70 7.03
N SER A 54 -5.13 -19.72 6.22
CA SER A 54 -6.02 -19.55 5.07
C SER A 54 -7.43 -19.11 5.47
N ALA A 55 -7.99 -19.71 6.52
CA ALA A 55 -9.31 -19.34 7.04
C ALA A 55 -9.32 -17.92 7.60
N TYR A 56 -8.28 -17.54 8.35
CA TYR A 56 -8.13 -16.19 8.88
C TYR A 56 -7.96 -15.15 7.76
N SER A 57 -7.10 -15.41 6.78
CA SER A 57 -6.91 -14.52 5.64
C SER A 57 -8.21 -14.31 4.86
N LYS A 58 -9.03 -15.34 4.70
CA LYS A 58 -10.35 -15.22 4.08
C LYS A 58 -11.29 -14.33 4.90
N GLN A 59 -11.38 -14.58 6.21
CA GLN A 59 -12.20 -13.74 7.11
C GLN A 59 -11.76 -12.27 7.05
N LYS A 60 -10.45 -12.01 7.04
CA LYS A 60 -9.92 -10.66 6.91
C LYS A 60 -10.18 -10.04 5.54
N ALA A 61 -10.17 -10.82 4.46
CA ALA A 61 -10.57 -10.33 3.15
C ALA A 61 -12.04 -9.87 3.13
N ASP A 62 -12.95 -10.65 3.75
CA ASP A 62 -14.36 -10.27 3.88
C ASP A 62 -14.51 -8.99 4.73
N GLU A 63 -13.73 -8.85 5.82
CA GLU A 63 -13.68 -7.65 6.65
C GLU A 63 -13.17 -6.42 5.86
N PHE A 64 -12.13 -6.59 5.04
CA PHE A 64 -11.60 -5.53 4.19
C PHE A 64 -12.63 -5.05 3.19
N GLU A 65 -13.32 -5.97 2.51
CA GLU A 65 -14.34 -5.61 1.53
C GLU A 65 -15.47 -4.81 2.18
N ALA A 66 -15.95 -5.28 3.34
CA ALA A 66 -17.01 -4.60 4.09
C ALA A 66 -16.63 -3.18 4.57
N LYS A 67 -15.37 -2.96 4.97
CA LYS A 67 -14.92 -1.70 5.58
C LYS A 67 -14.26 -0.74 4.59
N CYS A 68 -13.37 -1.25 3.74
CA CYS A 68 -12.49 -0.48 2.88
C CYS A 68 -12.81 -0.63 1.39
N GLY A 69 -13.54 -1.67 0.98
CA GLY A 69 -13.77 -2.03 -0.43
C GLY A 69 -14.31 -0.87 -1.28
N LYS A 70 -15.34 -0.18 -0.81
CA LYS A 70 -15.91 0.98 -1.53
C LYS A 70 -14.90 2.11 -1.76
N VAL A 71 -14.09 2.44 -0.75
CA VAL A 71 -13.10 3.53 -0.85
C VAL A 71 -11.93 3.09 -1.73
N TRP A 72 -11.52 1.83 -1.62
CA TRP A 72 -10.52 1.21 -2.49
C TRP A 72 -10.92 1.31 -3.96
N GLU A 73 -12.15 0.92 -4.31
CA GLU A 73 -12.66 0.96 -5.67
C GLU A 73 -12.63 2.38 -6.26
N GLN A 74 -13.05 3.38 -5.48
CA GLN A 74 -13.01 4.78 -5.88
C GLN A 74 -11.58 5.28 -6.11
N TYR A 75 -10.67 4.98 -5.17
CA TYR A 75 -9.27 5.36 -5.28
C TYR A 75 -8.59 4.68 -6.47
N ARG A 76 -8.80 3.36 -6.63
CA ARG A 76 -8.27 2.56 -7.72
C ARG A 76 -8.71 3.10 -9.09
N ALA A 77 -9.99 3.39 -9.25
CA ALA A 77 -10.51 3.97 -10.49
C ALA A 77 -9.85 5.33 -10.80
N CYS A 78 -9.69 6.19 -9.79
CA CYS A 78 -9.03 7.49 -9.93
C CYS A 78 -7.57 7.33 -10.40
N VAL A 79 -6.79 6.50 -9.70
CA VAL A 79 -5.36 6.34 -10.02
C VAL A 79 -5.15 5.61 -11.35
N GLN A 80 -5.99 4.63 -11.71
CA GLN A 80 -5.92 3.96 -13.00
C GLN A 80 -6.13 4.93 -14.16
N LYS A 81 -7.07 5.86 -14.03
CA LYS A 81 -7.26 6.93 -15.01
C LYS A 81 -5.99 7.77 -15.15
N ALA A 82 -5.41 8.24 -14.04
CA ALA A 82 -4.18 9.03 -14.05
C ALA A 82 -2.96 8.27 -14.63
N VAL A 83 -2.86 6.97 -14.39
CA VAL A 83 -1.82 6.09 -14.98
C VAL A 83 -1.93 6.06 -16.51
N MET A 84 -3.15 5.93 -17.03
CA MET A 84 -3.40 5.92 -18.48
C MET A 84 -3.12 7.29 -19.10
N GLU A 85 -3.56 8.38 -18.47
CA GLU A 85 -3.32 9.76 -18.94
C GLU A 85 -1.83 10.12 -18.98
N LYS A 86 -1.02 9.53 -18.10
CA LYS A 86 0.44 9.70 -18.08
C LYS A 86 1.19 8.71 -18.99
N GLY A 87 0.49 7.84 -19.72
CA GLY A 87 1.10 6.88 -20.64
C GLY A 87 1.89 5.77 -19.95
N LEU A 88 1.67 5.52 -18.65
CA LEU A 88 2.42 4.54 -17.87
C LEU A 88 1.82 3.12 -17.92
N GLY A 89 0.62 2.96 -18.49
CA GLY A 89 -0.16 1.72 -18.47
C GLY A 89 0.62 0.48 -18.91
N LYS A 90 1.21 0.51 -20.11
CA LYS A 90 1.96 -0.62 -20.68
C LYS A 90 3.18 -1.00 -19.82
N LEU A 91 3.91 -0.01 -19.30
CA LEU A 91 5.08 -0.23 -18.46
C LEU A 91 4.70 -0.89 -17.13
N LEU A 92 3.64 -0.41 -16.48
CA LEU A 92 3.14 -1.01 -15.24
C LEU A 92 2.61 -2.42 -15.47
N GLU A 93 1.90 -2.68 -16.57
CA GLU A 93 1.39 -4.02 -16.90
C GLU A 93 2.54 -5.01 -17.07
N GLN A 94 3.56 -4.65 -17.87
CA GLN A 94 4.75 -5.48 -18.05
C GLN A 94 5.45 -5.77 -16.72
N ALA A 95 5.66 -4.75 -15.88
CA ALA A 95 6.30 -4.91 -14.59
C ALA A 95 5.48 -5.77 -13.60
N ARG A 96 4.15 -5.80 -13.72
CA ARG A 96 3.27 -6.61 -12.86
C ARG A 96 3.28 -8.09 -13.23
N GLU A 97 3.58 -8.43 -14.49
CA GLU A 97 3.74 -9.81 -14.95
C GLU A 97 5.10 -10.40 -14.53
N GLU A 98 6.07 -9.56 -14.20
CA GLU A 98 7.32 -10.00 -13.62
C GLU A 98 7.06 -10.57 -12.21
N ASN A 99 7.48 -11.82 -11.96
CA ASN A 99 7.42 -12.46 -10.65
C ASN A 99 8.84 -12.59 -10.05
N PRO A 100 9.42 -11.47 -9.56
CA PRO A 100 10.84 -11.40 -9.19
C PRO A 100 11.21 -12.25 -7.97
N LEU A 101 10.24 -12.76 -7.21
CA LEU A 101 10.48 -13.54 -5.99
C LEU A 101 10.39 -15.06 -6.20
N ARG A 102 10.36 -15.53 -7.45
CA ARG A 102 10.44 -16.98 -7.74
C ARG A 102 11.75 -17.60 -7.26
N GLU A 103 12.84 -16.83 -7.35
CA GLU A 103 14.15 -17.23 -6.88
C GLU A 103 14.59 -16.27 -5.77
N PRO A 104 15.12 -16.79 -4.65
CA PRO A 104 15.69 -15.92 -3.62
C PRO A 104 16.82 -15.10 -4.23
N PRO A 105 16.94 -13.80 -3.89
CA PRO A 105 18.00 -12.97 -4.43
C PRO A 105 19.35 -13.60 -4.10
N VAL A 106 20.18 -13.80 -5.12
CA VAL A 106 21.57 -14.23 -4.93
C VAL A 106 22.27 -13.10 -4.19
N VAL A 107 22.56 -13.32 -2.89
CA VAL A 107 23.33 -12.39 -2.09
C VAL A 107 24.72 -12.29 -2.71
N GLN A 108 24.95 -11.27 -3.53
CA GLN A 108 26.28 -10.97 -4.01
C GLN A 108 27.09 -10.43 -2.84
N SER A 109 27.85 -11.32 -2.21
CA SER A 109 28.93 -10.97 -1.30
C SER A 109 29.94 -10.15 -2.10
N SER A 110 29.78 -8.82 -2.11
CA SER A 110 30.82 -7.92 -2.57
C SER A 110 32.06 -8.20 -1.73
N LYS A 111 33.05 -8.85 -2.36
CA LYS A 111 34.42 -8.94 -1.83
C LYS A 111 34.85 -7.52 -1.45
N ARG A 112 34.92 -7.26 -0.15
CA ARG A 112 35.60 -6.11 0.41
C ARG A 112 37.09 -6.38 0.17
N THR A 113 37.62 -5.90 -0.95
CA THR A 113 39.05 -5.91 -1.20
C THR A 113 39.69 -4.98 -0.17
N SER A 114 40.55 -5.58 0.67
CA SER A 114 41.40 -4.89 1.62
C SER A 114 42.47 -4.05 0.91
#